data_AF-A0A087NDU0-F1
#
_entry.id   AF-A0A087NDU0-F1
#
_cell.length_a   1.000
_cell.length_b   1.000
_cell.length_c   1.000
_cell.angle_alpha   90.00
_cell.angle_beta   90.00
_cell.angle_gamma   90.00
#
_symmetry.space_group_name_H-M   'P 1'
#
loop_
_entity.id
_entity.type
_entity.pdbx_description
1 polymer ?
#
loop_
_entity_poly.entity_id
_entity_poly.type
_entity_poly.pdbx_seq_one_letter_code
_entity_poly.pdbx_strand_id
1 'polypeptide(L)'
;MRRIAELLDMPLGSYARYESLSGYKKRYLPLDFTRKVAAVLTDYHVDPVEVMALAGLTETEAEPEAREIEATRPAMQVISMQVVLPSEVALRDMFRSLLVLVPEGATKDEAAAILARRLPSGLAAIGPLALDQASVVSLAADEAAQSPATDHPEPRP
;
A
#
# COMPACT_ATOMS: atom_id res chain seq x y z
N MET A 1 13.97 16.80 -9.56
CA MET A 1 14.32 18.14 -9.03
C MET A 1 13.11 18.97 -8.64
N ARG A 2 12.25 19.41 -9.57
CA ARG A 2 11.07 20.24 -9.25
C ARG A 2 10.15 19.62 -8.18
N ARG A 3 9.95 18.30 -8.26
CA ARG A 3 9.08 17.56 -7.34
C ARG A 3 9.56 17.55 -5.88
N ILE A 4 10.86 17.46 -5.63
CA ILE A 4 11.39 17.47 -4.25
C ILE A 4 11.26 18.87 -3.66
N ALA A 5 11.57 19.92 -4.43
CA ALA A 5 11.36 21.30 -4.00
C ALA A 5 9.88 21.58 -3.65
N GLU A 6 8.93 21.05 -4.43
CA GLU A 6 7.51 21.12 -4.12
C GLU A 6 7.15 20.39 -2.82
N LEU A 7 7.66 19.16 -2.62
CA LEU A 7 7.40 18.38 -1.40
C LEU A 7 8.00 19.01 -0.13
N LEU A 8 9.10 19.76 -0.28
CA LEU A 8 9.73 20.52 0.80
C LEU A 8 9.07 21.90 1.03
N ASP A 9 8.01 22.22 0.29
CA ASP A 9 7.34 23.53 0.29
C ASP A 9 8.33 24.69 0.12
N MET A 10 9.22 24.57 -0.87
CA MET A 10 10.28 25.56 -1.09
C MET A 10 10.43 25.96 -2.56
N PRO A 11 10.82 27.22 -2.85
CA PRO A 11 11.08 27.65 -4.22
C PRO A 11 12.25 26.85 -4.83
N LEU A 12 12.09 26.45 -6.10
CA LEU A 12 13.09 25.66 -6.82
C LEU A 12 14.49 26.31 -6.81
N GLY A 13 14.59 27.63 -6.91
CA GLY A 13 15.87 28.33 -6.86
C GLY A 13 16.57 28.22 -5.50
N SER A 14 15.80 28.15 -4.40
CA SER A 14 16.34 27.95 -3.06
C SER A 14 16.81 26.51 -2.87
N TYR A 15 16.07 25.54 -3.39
CA TYR A 15 16.43 24.13 -3.34
C TYR A 15 17.68 23.84 -4.16
N ALA A 16 17.75 24.37 -5.39
CA ALA A 16 18.87 24.20 -6.30
C ALA A 16 20.22 24.68 -5.72
N ARG A 17 20.19 25.62 -4.76
CA ARG A 17 21.39 26.05 -4.05
C ARG A 17 22.05 24.91 -3.29
N TYR A 18 21.25 24.04 -2.65
CA TYR A 18 21.74 22.94 -1.82
C TYR A 18 22.21 21.73 -2.64
N GLU A 19 21.69 21.55 -3.86
CA GLU A 19 22.15 20.50 -4.77
C GLU A 19 23.38 20.91 -5.58
N SER A 20 23.60 22.22 -5.76
CA SER A 20 24.72 22.71 -6.54
C SER A 20 26.05 22.54 -5.79
N LEU A 21 26.93 21.70 -6.36
CA LEU A 21 28.32 21.53 -5.91
C LEU A 21 29.11 22.85 -5.84
N SER A 22 28.72 23.86 -6.62
CA SER A 22 29.35 25.19 -6.64
C SER A 22 28.58 26.25 -5.85
N GLY A 23 27.28 26.05 -5.62
CA GLY A 23 26.38 27.01 -4.98
C GLY A 23 26.33 26.91 -3.46
N TYR A 24 26.47 25.69 -2.90
CA TYR A 24 26.56 25.47 -1.46
C TYR A 24 28.02 25.28 -1.03
N LYS A 25 28.53 26.21 -0.22
CA LYS A 25 29.96 26.28 0.11
C LYS A 25 30.33 25.60 1.43
N LYS A 26 29.34 25.12 2.20
CA LYS A 26 29.59 24.47 3.49
C LYS A 26 29.69 22.97 3.29
N ARG A 27 30.52 22.32 4.12
CA ARG A 27 30.72 20.87 4.09
C ARG A 27 29.46 20.07 4.45
N TYR A 28 28.62 20.64 5.31
CA TYR A 28 27.42 20.00 5.84
C TYR A 28 26.18 20.85 5.60
N LEU A 29 25.07 20.19 5.31
CA LEU A 29 23.76 20.82 5.16
C LEU A 29 23.22 21.28 6.53
N PRO A 30 22.35 22.31 6.57
CA PRO A 30 21.70 22.70 7.82
C PRO A 30 20.84 21.56 8.36
N LEU A 31 20.91 21.30 9.66
CA LEU A 31 20.21 20.18 10.31
C LEU A 31 18.70 20.17 10.00
N ASP A 32 18.02 21.30 10.15
CA ASP A 32 16.59 21.42 9.89
C ASP A 32 16.23 21.17 8.42
N PHE A 33 17.12 21.51 7.50
CA PHE A 33 16.93 21.21 6.08
C PHE A 33 17.06 19.71 5.83
N THR A 34 18.10 19.09 6.39
CA THR A 34 18.33 17.65 6.29
C THR A 34 17.18 16.84 6.90
N ARG A 35 16.60 17.25 8.04
CA ARG A 35 15.39 16.64 8.61
C ARG A 35 14.22 16.64 7.64
N LYS A 36 13.95 17.78 6.99
CA LYS A 36 12.87 17.89 6.00
C LYS A 36 13.12 17.01 4.78
N VAL A 37 14.36 16.97 4.30
CA VAL A 37 14.77 16.10 3.19
C VAL A 37 14.61 14.63 3.57
N ALA A 38 15.07 14.24 4.75
CA ALA A 38 14.94 12.89 5.27
C ALA A 38 13.46 12.47 5.33
N ALA A 39 12.60 13.27 5.94
CA ALA A 39 11.16 13.00 6.01
C ALA A 39 10.51 12.77 4.64
N VAL A 40 10.88 13.58 3.62
CA VAL A 40 10.38 13.40 2.25
C VAL A 40 10.94 12.12 1.60
N LEU A 41 12.22 11.83 1.80
CA LEU A 41 12.88 10.68 1.16
C LEU A 41 12.54 9.34 1.81
N THR A 42 12.10 9.32 3.07
CA THR A 42 11.61 8.11 3.75
C THR A 42 10.42 7.48 3.03
N ASP A 43 9.56 8.27 2.38
CA ASP A 43 8.45 7.78 1.55
C ASP A 43 8.91 7.12 0.24
N TYR A 44 10.17 7.36 -0.14
CA TYR A 44 10.84 6.70 -1.24
C TYR A 44 11.76 5.56 -0.77
N HIS A 45 11.57 5.09 0.47
CA HIS A 45 12.35 4.02 1.10
C HIS A 45 13.85 4.34 1.28
N VAL A 46 14.21 5.60 1.41
CA VAL A 46 15.56 6.01 1.81
C VAL A 46 15.66 6.02 3.33
N ASP A 47 16.74 5.46 3.86
CA ASP A 47 17.02 5.43 5.29
C ASP A 47 17.29 6.87 5.80
N PRO A 48 16.50 7.37 6.79
CA PRO A 48 16.76 8.67 7.40
C PRO A 48 18.18 8.82 7.95
N VAL A 49 18.78 7.76 8.50
CA VAL A 49 20.14 7.78 9.08
C VAL A 49 21.17 8.17 8.03
N GLU A 50 21.07 7.61 6.82
CA GLU A 50 21.95 7.93 5.69
C GLU A 50 21.80 9.40 5.26
N VAL A 51 20.57 9.93 5.29
CA VAL A 51 20.31 11.33 4.95
C VAL A 51 20.88 12.27 6.00
N MET A 52 20.81 11.91 7.30
CA MET A 52 21.34 12.72 8.39
C MET A 52 22.87 12.89 8.34
N ALA A 53 23.60 11.97 7.69
CA ALA A 53 25.03 12.13 7.42
C ALA A 53 25.34 13.40 6.60
N LEU A 54 24.38 13.89 5.79
CA LEU A 54 24.54 15.15 5.05
C LEU A 54 24.61 16.38 5.96
N ALA A 55 24.03 16.32 7.16
CA ALA A 55 24.19 17.34 8.21
C ALA A 55 25.48 17.15 9.04
N GLY A 56 26.27 16.12 8.74
CA GLY A 56 27.52 15.82 9.44
C GLY A 56 27.35 15.03 10.73
N LEU A 57 26.17 14.46 10.95
CA LEU A 57 25.91 13.61 12.11
C LEU A 57 26.55 12.24 11.92
N THR A 58 27.09 11.71 13.00
CA THR A 58 27.48 10.31 13.11
C THR A 58 26.24 9.42 13.25
N GLU A 59 26.37 8.12 12.99
CA GLU A 59 25.25 7.17 13.11
C GLU A 59 24.57 7.23 14.48
N THR A 60 25.35 7.38 15.56
CA THR A 60 24.84 7.50 16.93
C THR A 60 24.08 8.80 17.19
N GLU A 61 24.42 9.88 16.49
CA GLU A 61 23.71 11.17 16.58
C GLU A 61 22.49 11.21 15.65
N ALA A 62 22.55 10.48 14.53
CA ALA A 62 21.48 10.38 13.54
C ALA A 62 20.33 9.48 14.00
N GLU A 63 20.61 8.48 14.83
CA GLU A 63 19.62 7.52 15.36
C GLU A 63 18.39 8.17 16.03
N PRO A 64 18.54 9.11 16.99
CA PRO A 64 17.39 9.78 17.60
C PRO A 64 16.60 10.62 16.58
N GLU A 65 17.29 11.28 15.66
CA GLU A 65 16.68 12.10 14.61
C GLU A 65 15.88 11.24 13.63
N ALA A 66 16.42 10.09 13.24
CA ALA A 66 15.75 9.11 12.39
C ALA A 66 14.49 8.56 13.07
N ARG A 67 14.57 8.22 14.37
CA ARG A 67 13.41 7.78 15.15
C ARG A 67 12.31 8.84 15.22
N GLU A 68 12.66 10.11 15.39
CA GLU A 68 11.68 11.20 15.40
C GLU A 68 10.97 11.32 14.04
N ILE A 69 11.72 11.21 12.95
CA ILE A 69 11.17 11.23 11.59
C ILE A 69 10.22 10.04 11.38
N GLU A 70 10.63 8.83 11.77
CA GLU A 70 9.78 7.64 11.68
C GLU A 70 8.53 7.73 12.57
N ALA A 71 8.64 8.31 13.76
CA ALA A 71 7.51 8.48 14.68
C ALA A 71 6.43 9.43 14.12
N THR A 72 6.81 10.38 13.25
CA THR A 72 5.85 11.25 12.56
C THR A 72 5.16 10.59 11.37
N ARG A 73 5.61 9.39 10.96
CA ARG A 73 4.99 8.66 9.86
C ARG A 73 3.58 8.20 10.24
N PRO A 74 2.56 8.41 9.38
CA PRO A 74 1.25 7.80 9.58
C PRO A 74 1.40 6.28 9.70
N ALA A 75 0.95 5.72 10.82
CA ALA A 75 0.99 4.27 11.03
C ALA A 75 0.17 3.56 9.94
N MET A 76 0.84 2.84 9.04
CA MET A 76 0.16 2.05 8.01
C MET A 76 -0.48 0.82 8.66
N GLN A 77 -1.80 0.74 8.64
CA GLN A 77 -2.52 -0.44 9.09
C GLN A 77 -2.68 -1.41 7.91
N VAL A 78 -2.06 -2.59 8.03
CA VAL A 78 -2.26 -3.70 7.09
C VAL A 78 -3.25 -4.66 7.72
N ILE A 79 -4.37 -4.90 7.03
CA ILE A 79 -5.42 -5.82 7.49
C ILE A 79 -5.59 -6.90 6.42
N SER A 80 -5.56 -8.17 6.83
CA SER A 80 -5.93 -9.31 5.98
C SER A 80 -7.44 -9.53 6.05
N MET A 81 -8.11 -9.57 4.89
CA MET A 81 -9.57 -9.79 4.80
C MET A 81 -9.88 -11.04 3.99
N GLN A 82 -10.87 -11.83 4.42
CA GLN A 82 -11.47 -12.87 3.59
C GLN A 82 -12.59 -12.25 2.74
N VAL A 83 -12.52 -12.45 1.43
CA VAL A 83 -13.48 -11.87 0.47
C VAL A 83 -14.16 -12.99 -0.29
N VAL A 84 -15.49 -12.97 -0.33
CA VAL A 84 -16.28 -13.83 -1.22
C VAL A 84 -16.37 -13.13 -2.57
N LEU A 85 -15.89 -13.81 -3.61
CA LEU A 85 -15.98 -13.31 -4.97
C LEU A 85 -17.38 -13.53 -5.57
N PRO A 86 -17.86 -12.63 -6.44
CA PRO A 86 -19.06 -12.88 -7.23
C PRO A 86 -18.93 -14.14 -8.09
N SER A 87 -20.06 -14.75 -8.46
CA SER A 87 -20.07 -15.90 -9.36
C SER A 87 -19.47 -15.58 -10.72
N GLU A 88 -19.00 -16.59 -11.45
CA GLU A 88 -18.43 -16.42 -12.79
C GLU A 88 -19.39 -15.67 -13.73
N VAL A 89 -20.69 -15.94 -13.65
CA VAL A 89 -21.71 -15.29 -14.48
C VAL A 89 -21.76 -13.78 -14.18
N ALA A 90 -21.80 -13.40 -12.91
CA ALA A 90 -21.79 -11.99 -12.50
C ALA A 90 -20.49 -11.28 -12.91
N LEU A 91 -19.35 -11.97 -12.79
CA LEU A 91 -18.06 -11.45 -13.24
C LEU A 91 -18.04 -11.24 -14.76
N ARG A 92 -18.57 -12.18 -15.55
CA ARG A 92 -18.64 -12.06 -17.01
C ARG A 92 -19.53 -10.89 -17.43
N ASP A 93 -20.68 -10.70 -16.79
CA ASP A 93 -21.54 -9.56 -17.07
C ASP A 93 -20.87 -8.22 -16.72
N MET A 94 -20.15 -8.17 -15.60
CA MET A 94 -19.32 -7.02 -15.24
C MET A 94 -18.23 -6.76 -16.28
N PHE A 95 -17.45 -7.77 -16.66
CA PHE A 95 -16.40 -7.60 -17.67
C PHE A 95 -16.98 -7.15 -19.01
N ARG A 96 -18.15 -7.67 -19.41
CA ARG A 96 -18.84 -7.21 -20.61
C ARG A 96 -19.18 -5.71 -20.53
N SER A 97 -19.65 -5.23 -19.38
CA SER A 97 -19.91 -3.80 -19.18
C SER A 97 -18.64 -2.95 -19.23
N LEU A 98 -17.53 -3.46 -18.69
CA LEU A 98 -16.25 -2.75 -18.67
C LEU A 98 -15.59 -2.71 -20.05
N LEU A 99 -15.78 -3.75 -20.87
CA LEU A 99 -15.23 -3.84 -22.22
C LEU A 99 -15.82 -2.78 -23.17
N VAL A 100 -17.01 -2.25 -22.89
CA VAL A 100 -17.59 -1.11 -23.64
C VAL A 100 -16.69 0.13 -23.57
N LEU A 101 -15.86 0.24 -22.52
CA LEU A 101 -14.94 1.36 -22.33
C LEU A 101 -13.60 1.18 -23.07
N VAL A 102 -13.36 0.00 -23.66
CA VAL A 102 -12.14 -0.28 -24.41
C VAL A 102 -12.32 0.19 -25.86
N PRO A 103 -11.46 1.08 -26.37
CA PRO A 103 -11.53 1.55 -27.75
C PRO A 103 -11.39 0.40 -28.76
N GLU A 104 -12.10 0.49 -29.88
CA GLU A 104 -11.90 -0.43 -30.99
C GLU A 104 -10.46 -0.31 -31.52
N GLY A 105 -9.72 -1.41 -31.51
CA GLY A 105 -8.32 -1.45 -31.92
C GLY A 105 -7.29 -1.28 -30.80
N ALA A 106 -7.73 -1.15 -29.53
CA ALA A 106 -6.81 -1.18 -28.40
C ALA A 106 -6.02 -2.49 -28.36
N THR A 107 -4.73 -2.40 -28.04
CA THR A 107 -3.90 -3.57 -27.78
C THR A 107 -4.38 -4.31 -26.52
N LYS A 108 -3.97 -5.58 -26.37
CA LYS A 108 -4.33 -6.37 -25.18
C LYS A 108 -3.85 -5.72 -23.89
N ASP A 109 -2.67 -5.10 -23.91
CA ASP A 109 -2.09 -4.42 -22.74
C ASP A 109 -2.85 -3.14 -22.39
N GLU A 110 -3.26 -2.36 -23.38
CA GLU A 110 -4.09 -1.16 -23.16
C GLU A 110 -5.47 -1.54 -22.62
N ALA A 111 -6.09 -2.58 -23.17
CA ALA A 111 -7.35 -3.11 -22.66
C ALA A 111 -7.20 -3.59 -21.20
N ALA A 112 -6.14 -4.34 -20.89
CA ALA A 112 -5.86 -4.81 -19.53
C ALA A 112 -5.65 -3.64 -18.56
N ALA A 113 -4.93 -2.60 -18.97
CA ALA A 113 -4.71 -1.41 -18.15
C ALA A 113 -6.02 -0.64 -17.87
N ILE A 114 -6.91 -0.53 -18.87
CA ILE A 114 -8.24 0.09 -18.72
C ILE A 114 -9.11 -0.73 -17.76
N LEU A 115 -9.17 -2.05 -17.96
CA LEU A 115 -9.94 -2.95 -17.10
C LEU A 115 -9.44 -2.91 -15.65
N ALA A 116 -8.13 -2.99 -15.42
CA ALA A 116 -7.54 -2.95 -14.09
C ALA A 116 -7.87 -1.66 -13.33
N ARG A 117 -7.85 -0.50 -14.00
CA ARG A 117 -8.24 0.79 -13.39
C ARG A 117 -9.71 0.85 -12.99
N ARG A 118 -10.58 0.08 -13.66
CA ARG A 118 -12.03 0.10 -13.45
C ARG A 118 -12.54 -1.05 -12.58
N LEU A 119 -11.76 -2.11 -12.43
CA LEU A 119 -12.10 -3.30 -11.66
C LEU A 119 -12.46 -3.00 -10.18
N PRO A 120 -11.78 -2.11 -9.44
CA PRO A 120 -12.20 -1.75 -8.09
C PRO A 120 -13.63 -1.18 -8.04
N SER A 121 -13.96 -0.29 -8.98
CA SER A 121 -15.32 0.27 -9.09
C SER A 121 -16.33 -0.77 -9.56
N GLY A 122 -15.95 -1.66 -10.47
CA GLY A 122 -16.79 -2.75 -10.95
C GLY A 122 -17.16 -3.73 -9.85
N LEU A 123 -16.19 -4.16 -9.04
CA LEU A 123 -16.42 -5.03 -7.88
C LEU A 123 -17.24 -4.32 -6.79
N ALA A 124 -17.02 -3.03 -6.54
CA ALA A 124 -17.83 -2.27 -5.59
C ALA A 124 -19.30 -2.13 -6.02
N ALA A 125 -19.57 -2.11 -7.33
CA ALA A 125 -20.94 -2.06 -7.87
C ALA A 125 -21.68 -3.40 -7.75
N ILE A 126 -20.96 -4.54 -7.74
CA ILE A 126 -21.50 -5.87 -7.44
C ILE A 126 -21.56 -6.07 -5.92
N GLY A 127 -22.08 -5.08 -5.19
CA GLY A 127 -22.20 -5.13 -3.72
C GLY A 127 -22.88 -6.42 -3.22
N PRO A 128 -22.93 -6.68 -1.90
CA PRO A 128 -23.27 -7.97 -1.28
C PRO A 128 -24.69 -8.54 -1.55
N LEU A 129 -25.41 -8.01 -2.54
CA LEU A 129 -26.74 -8.41 -2.99
C LEU A 129 -26.66 -9.39 -4.17
N ALA A 130 -26.13 -10.59 -3.94
CA ALA A 130 -26.44 -11.80 -4.72
C ALA A 130 -25.96 -13.09 -4.03
N LEU A 131 -25.77 -13.08 -2.70
CA LEU A 131 -25.69 -14.33 -1.95
C LEU A 131 -27.12 -14.85 -1.86
N ASP A 132 -27.50 -15.69 -2.82
CA ASP A 132 -28.61 -16.60 -2.63
C ASP A 132 -28.37 -17.30 -1.29
N GLN A 133 -29.26 -17.07 -0.32
CA GLN A 133 -29.06 -17.45 1.08
C GLN A 133 -28.83 -18.96 1.24
N ALA A 134 -29.17 -19.74 0.21
CA ALA A 134 -28.86 -21.17 0.10
C ALA A 134 -27.35 -21.49 0.16
N SER A 135 -26.47 -20.65 -0.40
CA SER A 135 -25.02 -20.92 -0.44
C SER A 135 -24.33 -20.62 0.89
N VAL A 136 -24.86 -19.70 1.69
CA VAL A 136 -24.30 -19.34 3.00
C VAL A 136 -24.63 -20.42 4.04
N VAL A 137 -25.78 -21.08 3.92
CA VAL A 137 -26.17 -22.20 4.79
C VAL A 137 -25.27 -23.42 4.57
N SER A 138 -24.78 -23.65 3.34
CA SER A 138 -23.89 -24.80 3.06
C SER A 138 -22.52 -24.67 3.73
N LEU A 139 -21.98 -23.45 3.85
CA LEU A 139 -20.71 -23.19 4.57
C LEU A 139 -20.85 -23.37 6.09
N ALA A 140 -22.02 -23.02 6.65
CA ALA A 140 -22.31 -23.21 8.08
C ALA A 140 -22.67 -24.67 8.44
N ALA A 141 -23.24 -25.42 7.50
CA ALA A 141 -23.63 -26.81 7.71
C ALA A 141 -22.43 -27.78 7.64
N ASP A 142 -21.42 -27.49 6.83
CA ASP A 142 -20.22 -28.33 6.72
C ASP A 142 -19.37 -28.30 8.00
N GLU A 143 -19.45 -27.23 8.79
CA GLU A 143 -18.77 -27.12 10.09
C GLU A 143 -19.51 -27.87 11.21
N ALA A 144 -20.81 -28.15 11.05
CA ALA A 144 -21.62 -28.86 12.05
C ALA A 144 -21.66 -30.39 11.87
N ALA A 145 -21.16 -30.92 10.75
CA ALA A 145 -21.34 -32.33 10.38
C ALA A 145 -20.18 -33.27 10.77
N GLN A 146 -19.13 -32.79 11.45
CA GLN A 146 -18.05 -33.66 11.96
C GLN A 146 -17.97 -33.62 13.49
N SER A 147 -19.00 -34.18 14.13
CA SER A 147 -18.85 -34.87 15.41
C SER A 147 -19.51 -36.24 15.29
N PRO A 148 -18.78 -37.31 15.62
CA PRO A 148 -19.40 -38.35 16.41
C PRO A 148 -18.60 -38.61 17.70
N ALA A 149 -19.41 -38.84 18.74
CA ALA A 149 -19.05 -39.15 20.09
C ALA A 149 -18.49 -40.57 20.27
N THR A 150 -17.62 -40.70 21.29
CA THR A 150 -17.46 -41.80 22.26
C THR A 150 -17.28 -43.24 21.78
N ASP A 151 -16.13 -43.83 22.11
CA ASP A 151 -16.17 -45.04 22.93
C ASP A 151 -14.90 -45.20 23.79
N HIS A 152 -15.08 -45.39 25.09
CA HIS A 152 -14.03 -45.59 26.09
C HIS A 152 -14.28 -46.98 26.70
N PRO A 153 -13.39 -47.97 26.54
CA PRO A 153 -13.52 -49.21 27.28
C PRO A 153 -12.80 -49.09 28.63
N GLU A 154 -13.58 -49.18 29.71
CA GLU A 154 -13.12 -49.35 31.09
C GLU A 154 -13.05 -50.87 31.48
N PRO A 155 -12.54 -51.29 32.65
CA PRO A 155 -11.40 -52.22 32.78
C PRO A 155 -11.70 -53.61 33.41
N ARG A 156 -10.70 -54.53 33.44
CA ARG A 156 -10.35 -55.58 34.47
C ARG A 156 -9.84 -56.92 33.87
N PRO A 157 -9.20 -57.83 34.65
CA PRO A 157 -8.79 -57.77 36.07
C PRO A 157 -7.28 -57.68 36.31
#